data_AF-I1X8J6-F1
#
_entry.id   AF-I1X8J6-F1
#
_cell.length_a   1.000
_cell.length_b   1.000
_cell.length_c   1.000
_cell.angle_alpha   90.00
_cell.angle_beta   90.00
_cell.angle_gamma   90.00
#
_symmetry.space_group_name_H-M   'P 1'
#
loop_
_entity.id
_entity.type
_entity.pdbx_description
1 polymer ?
#
loop_
_entity_poly.entity_id
_entity_poly.type
_entity_poly.pdbx_seq_one_letter_code
_entity_poly.pdbx_strand_id
1 'polypeptide(L)' 'LYVPKDQNGKYKTYETPGESFADTTEVMRKLIPTHVVLNGKVGSLTGKNALTAKVGETVMIVHSQANRDTRPHLIGG' A
#
# COMPACT_ATOMS: atom_id res chain seq x y z
N LEU A 1 -3.51 -3.59 -0.88
CA LEU A 1 -4.02 -3.81 -2.25
C LEU A 1 -3.87 -5.28 -2.60
N TYR A 2 -4.83 -5.82 -3.34
CA TYR A 2 -4.82 -7.19 -3.84
C TYR A 2 -4.80 -7.10 -5.36
N VAL A 3 -3.69 -7.50 -5.98
CA VAL A 3 -3.49 -7.43 -7.44
C VAL A 3 -3.30 -8.86 -7.96
N PRO A 4 -4.21 -9.38 -8.79
CA PRO A 4 -4.11 -10.72 -9.33
C PRO A 4 -2.87 -10.95 -10.21
N LYS A 5 -2.41 -12.21 -10.26
CA LYS A 5 -1.32 -12.66 -11.13
C LYS A 5 -1.85 -13.64 -12.18
N ASP A 6 -1.18 -13.68 -13.34
CA ASP A 6 -1.43 -14.68 -14.37
C ASP A 6 -0.74 -16.03 -14.04
N GLN A 7 -0.90 -17.00 -14.94
CA GLN A 7 -0.33 -18.35 -14.80
C GLN A 7 1.21 -18.35 -14.75
N ASN A 8 1.85 -17.29 -15.27
CA ASN A 8 3.31 -17.12 -15.27
C ASN A 8 3.79 -16.30 -14.06
N GLY A 9 2.89 -15.93 -13.15
CA GLY A 9 3.19 -15.16 -11.95
C GLY A 9 3.34 -13.65 -12.15
N LYS A 10 3.03 -13.12 -13.34
CA LYS A 10 3.06 -11.67 -13.63
C LYS A 10 1.76 -11.03 -13.18
N TYR A 11 1.82 -9.82 -12.64
CA TYR A 11 0.60 -9.07 -12.29
C TYR A 11 -0.23 -8.74 -13.53
N LYS A 12 -1.55 -8.94 -13.44
CA LYS A 12 -2.50 -8.66 -14.51
C LYS A 12 -2.82 -7.17 -14.59
N THR A 13 -3.05 -6.70 -15.81
CA THR A 13 -3.63 -5.38 -16.11
C THR A 13 -5.01 -5.60 -16.74
N TYR A 14 -5.94 -4.71 -16.47
CA TYR A 14 -7.32 -4.76 -16.97
C TYR A 14 -7.64 -3.46 -17.68
N GLU A 15 -8.51 -3.49 -18.67
CA GLU A 15 -8.91 -2.30 -19.42
C GLU A 15 -9.97 -1.51 -18.65
N THR A 16 -10.85 -2.22 -17.94
CA THR A 16 -11.89 -1.62 -17.11
C THR A 16 -11.84 -2.11 -15.66
N PRO A 17 -12.37 -1.33 -14.69
CA PRO A 17 -12.46 -1.78 -13.30
C PRO A 17 -13.30 -3.06 -13.14
N GLY A 18 -14.36 -3.23 -13.93
CA GLY A 18 -15.28 -4.37 -13.86
C GLY A 18 -14.62 -5.71 -14.17
N GLU A 19 -13.71 -5.73 -15.15
CA GLU A 19 -12.94 -6.93 -15.51
C GLU A 19 -12.06 -7.45 -14.35
N SER A 20 -11.59 -6.55 -13.49
CA SER A 20 -10.72 -6.92 -12.38
C SER A 20 -11.47 -7.51 -11.18
N PHE A 21 -12.80 -7.38 -11.13
CA PHE A 21 -13.58 -7.57 -9.90
C PHE A 21 -13.52 -9.01 -9.37
N ALA A 22 -13.78 -10.00 -10.23
CA ALA A 22 -13.81 -11.40 -9.83
C ALA A 22 -12.43 -11.88 -9.34
N ASP A 23 -11.39 -11.63 -10.14
CA ASP A 23 -10.01 -12.02 -9.83
C ASP A 23 -9.51 -11.33 -8.55
N THR A 24 -9.78 -10.03 -8.40
CA THR A 24 -9.38 -9.27 -7.21
C THR A 24 -10.07 -9.82 -5.97
N THR A 25 -11.37 -10.15 -6.06
CA THR A 25 -12.14 -10.74 -4.97
C THR A 25 -11.58 -12.09 -4.55
N GLU A 26 -11.15 -12.93 -5.50
CA GLU A 26 -10.51 -14.21 -5.19
C GLU A 26 -9.19 -14.02 -4.41
N VAL A 27 -8.36 -13.07 -4.82
CA VAL A 27 -7.11 -12.76 -4.11
C VAL A 27 -7.38 -12.16 -2.73
N MET A 28 -8.39 -11.30 -2.59
CA MET A 28 -8.82 -10.73 -1.30
C MET A 28 -9.20 -11.81 -0.29
N ARG A 29 -9.93 -12.86 -0.72
CA ARG A 29 -10.36 -13.97 0.15
C ARG A 29 -9.19 -14.76 0.77
N LYS A 30 -7.98 -14.63 0.21
CA LYS A 30 -6.76 -15.25 0.76
C LYS A 30 -6.17 -14.47 1.94
N LEU A 31 -6.62 -13.22 2.17
CA LEU A 31 -6.16 -12.32 3.24
C LEU A 31 -4.66 -11.94 3.19
N ILE A 32 -3.99 -12.27 2.09
CA ILE A 32 -2.58 -11.94 1.85
C ILE A 32 -2.52 -10.81 0.81
N PRO A 33 -2.31 -9.55 1.23
CA PRO A 33 -2.20 -8.44 0.28
C PRO A 33 -0.93 -8.60 -0.56
N THR A 34 -1.02 -8.31 -1.86
CA THR A 34 0.17 -8.32 -2.73
C THR A 34 1.01 -7.07 -2.56
N HIS A 35 0.39 -5.96 -2.16
CA HIS A 35 1.07 -4.70 -1.87
C HIS A 35 0.45 -4.03 -0.65
N VAL A 36 1.29 -3.56 0.26
CA VAL A 36 0.94 -2.64 1.35
C VAL A 36 1.81 -1.41 1.17
N VAL A 37 1.18 -0.27 0.88
CA VAL A 37 1.88 0.95 0.47
C VAL A 37 1.33 2.15 1.21
N LEU A 38 2.20 3.13 1.49
CA LEU A 38 1.80 4.46 1.94
C LEU A 38 1.45 5.31 0.71
N ASN A 39 0.48 6.21 0.85
CA ASN A 39 0.12 7.24 -0.15
C ASN A 39 0.08 6.74 -1.61
N GLY A 40 -0.50 5.55 -1.83
CA GLY A 40 -0.86 5.04 -3.16
C GLY A 40 0.22 4.29 -3.95
N LYS A 41 1.51 4.30 -3.58
CA LYS A 41 2.56 3.52 -4.28
C LYS A 41 3.79 3.22 -3.41
N VAL A 42 4.57 2.22 -3.82
CA VAL A 42 5.87 1.91 -3.21
C VAL A 42 6.78 3.14 -3.31
N GLY A 43 7.41 3.53 -2.20
CA GLY A 43 8.32 4.68 -2.15
C GLY A 43 7.66 6.05 -2.29
N SER A 44 6.33 6.17 -2.16
CA SER A 44 5.59 7.44 -2.29
C SER A 44 6.15 8.58 -1.43
N LEU A 45 6.54 8.27 -0.19
CA LEU A 45 7.06 9.20 0.83
C LEU A 45 8.59 9.10 0.99
N THR A 46 9.32 8.94 -0.12
CA THR A 46 10.78 8.77 -0.12
C THR A 46 11.47 9.69 -1.14
N GLY A 47 12.81 9.78 -1.07
CA GLY A 47 13.61 10.60 -1.98
C GLY A 47 13.19 12.07 -1.92
N LYS A 48 12.90 12.66 -3.09
CA LYS A 48 12.43 14.06 -3.19
C LYS A 48 11.09 14.33 -2.49
N ASN A 49 10.33 13.28 -2.17
CA ASN A 49 9.04 13.37 -1.47
C ASN A 49 9.14 12.90 -0.01
N ALA A 50 10.35 12.76 0.53
CA ALA A 50 10.54 12.39 1.93
C ALA A 50 9.88 13.40 2.85
N LEU A 51 9.28 12.92 3.94
CA LEU A 51 8.80 13.78 5.00
C LEU A 51 10.01 14.49 5.63
N THR A 52 9.87 15.77 5.95
CA THR A 52 10.91 16.59 6.56
C THR A 52 10.42 17.16 7.87
N ALA A 53 11.36 17.40 8.78
CA ALA A 53 11.18 18.11 10.04
C ALA A 53 12.52 18.71 10.44
N LYS A 54 12.54 19.66 11.37
CA LYS A 54 13.77 20.21 11.96
C LYS A 54 13.94 19.77 13.41
N VAL A 55 15.18 19.77 13.90
CA VAL A 55 15.45 19.52 15.33
C VAL A 55 14.69 20.54 16.17
N GLY A 56 13.96 20.05 17.18
CA GLY A 56 13.10 20.87 18.05
C GLY A 56 11.67 21.04 17.54
N GLU A 57 11.35 20.62 16.31
CA GLU A 57 9.99 20.65 15.78
C GLU A 57 9.17 19.47 16.33
N THR A 58 7.92 19.74 16.71
CA THR A 58 6.96 18.69 17.06
C THR A 58 6.03 18.46 15.87
N VAL A 59 5.95 17.21 15.40
CA VAL A 59 5.16 16.83 14.23
C VAL A 59 4.07 15.83 14.63
N MET A 60 2.83 16.08 14.20
CA MET A 60 1.74 15.12 14.33
C MET A 60 1.67 14.23 13.09
N ILE A 61 1.85 12.92 13.28
CA ILE A 61 1.75 11.93 12.19
C ILE A 61 0.43 11.16 12.33
N VAL A 62 -0.56 11.53 11.53
CA VAL A 62 -1.82 10.79 11.44
C VAL A 62 -1.64 9.59 10.52
N HIS A 63 -1.91 8.38 11.03
CA HIS A 63 -1.82 7.15 10.27
C HIS A 63 -3.19 6.46 10.22
N SER A 64 -3.64 6.09 9.02
CA SER A 64 -4.92 5.40 8.84
C SER A 64 -4.76 4.11 8.04
N GLN A 65 -5.58 3.12 8.40
CA GLN A 65 -5.69 1.85 7.70
C GLN A 65 -7.14 1.36 7.89
N ALA A 66 -7.89 1.26 6.80
CA ALA A 66 -9.34 1.00 6.86
C ALA A 66 -9.74 -0.50 6.83
N ASN A 67 -8.84 -1.41 6.46
CA ASN A 67 -9.19 -2.81 6.13
C ASN A 67 -8.31 -3.87 6.81
N ARG A 68 -7.17 -3.51 7.41
CA ARG A 68 -6.24 -4.46 8.03
C ARG A 68 -5.34 -3.76 9.05
N ASP A 69 -5.07 -4.42 10.15
CA ASP A 69 -4.17 -3.88 11.18
C ASP A 69 -2.79 -3.53 10.61
N THR A 70 -2.25 -2.44 11.16
CA THR A 70 -0.91 -1.91 10.90
C THR A 70 -0.26 -1.52 12.22
N ARG A 71 1.07 -1.53 12.26
CA ARG A 71 1.87 -1.20 13.44
C ARG A 71 2.91 -0.15 13.05
N PRO A 72 2.54 1.14 13.00
CA PRO A 72 3.45 2.21 12.62
C PRO A 72 4.64 2.28 13.58
N HIS A 73 5.81 2.61 13.05
CA HIS A 73 7.03 2.76 13.83
C HIS A 73 7.90 3.85 13.21
N LEU A 74 8.52 4.67 14.05
CA LEU A 74 9.53 5.65 13.65
C LEU A 74 10.90 5.11 14.06
N ILE A 75 11.71 4.70 13.08
CA ILE A 75 13.04 4.15 13.34
C ILE A 75 13.94 5.27 13.90
N GLY A 76 14.47 5.07 15.11
CA GLY A 76 15.35 6.03 15.78
C GLY A 76 14.65 7.27 16.36
N GLY A 77 13.32 7.27 16.38
CA GLY A 77 12.53 8.27 17.10
C GLY A 77 12.51 8.05 18.62
#